data_AF-A0A261AEM4-F1
#
_entry.id   AF-A0A261AEM4-F1
#
_cell.length_a   1.000
_cell.length_b   1.000
_cell.length_c   1.000
_cell.angle_alpha   90.00
_cell.angle_beta   90.00
_cell.angle_gamma   90.00
#
_symmetry.space_group_name_H-M   'P 1'
#
loop_
_entity.id
_entity.type
_entity.pdbx_description
1 polymer ?
#
loop_
_entity_poly.entity_id
_entity_poly.type
_entity_poly.pdbx_seq_one_letter_code
_entity_poly.pdbx_strand_id
1 'polypeptide(L)'
;MGWKLAVLLLAVLVKDGHAVCSCYQAGNYTGTTAPISNAYDTSDFSACFSAACSYVAYSGDDTKGWTGFTFNWVQPLANAGGVLRVFDGTPNLTASPVPLIQVNEGENVIANSAKNLIKSTSPKITIQYTQTSTTSANIYYGSIKATPGLQPTAGPTSTTAMPTTKTYDKQNFKYNPCLITHDILIVVNQRTNGGIFALNMLNGIVTNFVNPLCVTTVNNTIDSTRLALASLTPYQPFFAIRGEIWGMNTTDVTKNLPQSGVSIDGNIDEALKGLVNLTFIVNTDTSTDSRKNVQRSIVLLTAEWPSAATLNNDVKSVFDAKGVNLLVVGYNLTIDEWGRLSQTGRWYNVLNALGSNVPDVAKFVNPFYFNDNSSPNTWCPPQSVQNATTGNTVFFQEPVNYSGPKSSGDIWKDPFDGQSARYCNFADNQYTYTNPNGKGLQVQVFYELEAGKDFLKFYDSSNNLIASFTGFEVSGSTFSTTSSTITARFTSDYESVYRGFYVTITPQ
;
A
#
# COMPACT_ATOMS: atom_id res chain seq x y z
N MET A 1 -32.05 -41.54 -22.86
CA MET A 1 -32.17 -40.06 -22.80
C MET A 1 -32.57 -39.52 -21.42
N GLY A 2 -33.14 -40.31 -20.49
CA GLY A 2 -33.63 -39.80 -19.18
C GLY A 2 -32.59 -39.45 -18.10
N TRP A 3 -31.40 -40.06 -18.10
CA TRP A 3 -30.39 -39.80 -17.05
C TRP A 3 -29.76 -38.40 -17.16
N LYS A 4 -29.45 -37.94 -18.40
CA LYS A 4 -28.80 -36.64 -18.62
C LYS A 4 -29.70 -35.45 -18.26
N LEU A 5 -31.03 -35.61 -18.35
CA LEU A 5 -31.98 -34.59 -17.90
C LEU A 5 -32.09 -34.54 -16.37
N ALA A 6 -32.04 -35.69 -15.70
CA ALA A 6 -32.10 -35.78 -14.24
C ALA A 6 -30.86 -35.17 -13.57
N VAL A 7 -29.66 -35.33 -14.15
CA VAL A 7 -28.42 -34.70 -13.64
C VAL A 7 -28.43 -33.17 -13.86
N LEU A 8 -29.02 -32.69 -14.96
CA LEU A 8 -29.19 -31.26 -15.18
C LEU A 8 -30.21 -30.65 -14.21
N LEU A 9 -31.33 -31.35 -13.94
CA LEU A 9 -32.33 -30.94 -12.95
C LEU A 9 -31.79 -31.01 -11.52
N LEU A 10 -30.95 -31.99 -11.18
CA LEU A 10 -30.30 -32.05 -9.86
C LEU A 10 -29.25 -30.94 -9.69
N ALA A 11 -28.51 -30.59 -10.76
CA ALA A 11 -27.56 -29.46 -10.73
C ALA A 11 -28.26 -28.10 -10.65
N VAL A 12 -29.51 -27.99 -11.14
CA VAL A 12 -30.35 -26.80 -10.99
C VAL A 12 -31.02 -26.76 -9.60
N LEU A 13 -31.46 -27.90 -9.06
CA LEU A 13 -32.12 -27.98 -7.75
C LEU A 13 -31.15 -27.89 -6.55
N VAL A 14 -29.86 -28.18 -6.72
CA VAL A 14 -28.84 -27.97 -5.67
C VAL A 14 -28.37 -26.51 -5.62
N LYS A 15 -28.74 -25.68 -6.60
CA LYS A 15 -28.51 -24.23 -6.56
C LYS A 15 -29.55 -23.45 -5.74
N ASP A 16 -30.55 -24.15 -5.17
CA ASP A 16 -31.53 -23.61 -4.21
C ASP A 16 -31.07 -23.79 -2.74
N GLY A 17 -29.76 -23.85 -2.49
CA GLY A 17 -29.27 -23.45 -1.18
C GLY A 17 -29.58 -21.97 -1.03
N HIS A 18 -30.54 -21.61 -0.18
CA HIS A 18 -30.83 -20.22 0.18
C HIS A 18 -29.50 -19.47 0.37
N ALA A 19 -29.19 -18.53 -0.52
CA ALA A 19 -27.99 -17.71 -0.41
C ALA A 19 -27.93 -17.14 1.01
N VAL A 20 -26.87 -17.46 1.75
CA VAL A 20 -26.68 -16.93 3.11
C VAL A 20 -26.23 -15.49 2.95
N CYS A 21 -27.20 -14.60 2.81
CA CYS A 21 -26.98 -13.19 2.60
C CYS A 21 -26.41 -12.53 3.85
N SER A 22 -25.19 -12.00 3.70
CA SER A 22 -24.52 -11.23 4.74
C SER A 22 -24.60 -9.74 4.44
N CYS A 23 -24.74 -8.92 5.47
CA CYS A 23 -24.70 -7.48 5.29
C CYS A 23 -23.30 -7.01 4.94
N TYR A 24 -23.20 -6.04 4.02
CA TYR A 24 -21.93 -5.48 3.56
C TYR A 24 -21.01 -5.03 4.71
N GLN A 25 -21.55 -4.53 5.80
CA GLN A 25 -20.80 -4.32 7.04
C GLN A 25 -21.67 -4.85 8.15
N ALA A 26 -21.35 -6.05 8.65
CA ALA A 26 -22.03 -6.62 9.81
C ALA A 26 -21.49 -6.03 11.14
N GLY A 27 -20.30 -5.42 11.10
CA GLY A 27 -19.70 -4.67 12.21
C GLY A 27 -19.81 -3.15 12.03
N ASN A 28 -19.44 -2.41 13.08
CA ASN A 28 -19.28 -0.96 12.98
C ASN A 28 -18.02 -0.62 12.18
N TYR A 29 -18.11 0.42 11.36
CA TYR A 29 -17.04 0.93 10.52
C TYR A 29 -16.33 2.09 11.23
N THR A 30 -15.00 2.14 11.19
CA THR A 30 -14.23 3.34 11.59
C THR A 30 -13.34 3.81 10.45
N GLY A 31 -13.39 5.10 10.12
CA GLY A 31 -12.56 5.69 9.08
C GLY A 31 -13.14 6.98 8.50
N THR A 32 -12.39 7.62 7.60
CA THR A 32 -12.74 8.93 7.03
C THR A 32 -13.58 8.84 5.75
N THR A 33 -13.85 7.64 5.23
CA THR A 33 -14.74 7.44 4.07
C THR A 33 -15.52 6.13 4.22
N ALA A 34 -16.77 6.21 4.64
CA ALA A 34 -17.61 5.02 4.84
C ALA A 34 -18.14 4.52 3.48
N PRO A 35 -17.81 3.28 3.08
CA PRO A 35 -18.27 2.69 1.83
C PRO A 35 -19.66 2.06 2.00
N ILE A 36 -20.52 2.22 1.01
CA ILE A 36 -21.90 1.74 0.99
C ILE A 36 -22.05 0.77 -0.18
N SER A 37 -22.56 -0.43 0.08
CA SER A 37 -22.73 -1.47 -0.93
C SER A 37 -23.78 -2.50 -0.49
N ASN A 38 -24.15 -3.36 -1.43
CA ASN A 38 -25.12 -4.44 -1.25
C ASN A 38 -24.79 -5.45 -0.16
N ALA A 39 -25.85 -6.02 0.43
CA ALA A 39 -25.76 -7.35 1.04
C ALA A 39 -25.32 -8.37 -0.02
N TYR A 40 -24.59 -9.39 0.42
CA TYR A 40 -23.84 -10.26 -0.50
C TYR A 40 -23.90 -11.73 -0.10
N ASP A 41 -23.75 -12.61 -1.09
CA ASP A 41 -23.47 -14.03 -0.87
C ASP A 41 -21.99 -14.22 -0.51
N THR A 42 -21.71 -14.93 0.58
CA THR A 42 -20.34 -15.13 1.08
C THR A 42 -19.41 -15.90 0.13
N SER A 43 -19.96 -16.66 -0.82
CA SER A 43 -19.19 -17.50 -1.74
C SER A 43 -18.59 -16.72 -2.90
N ASP A 44 -19.29 -15.72 -3.44
CA ASP A 44 -18.90 -15.00 -4.65
C ASP A 44 -19.11 -13.47 -4.58
N PHE A 45 -19.61 -12.96 -3.45
CA PHE A 45 -19.98 -11.57 -3.22
C PHE A 45 -21.10 -11.02 -4.12
N SER A 46 -21.83 -11.89 -4.83
CA SER A 46 -22.98 -11.49 -5.64
C SER A 46 -24.03 -10.78 -4.78
N ALA A 47 -24.63 -9.72 -5.33
CA ALA A 47 -25.64 -8.96 -4.62
C ALA A 47 -26.86 -9.84 -4.32
N CYS A 48 -27.33 -9.81 -3.09
CA CYS A 48 -28.45 -10.64 -2.66
C CYS A 48 -29.34 -9.92 -1.64
N PHE A 49 -30.48 -10.53 -1.31
CA PHE A 49 -31.47 -9.94 -0.43
C PHE A 49 -31.18 -10.22 1.05
N SER A 50 -31.17 -9.17 1.87
CA SER A 50 -31.29 -9.27 3.32
C SER A 50 -32.43 -8.37 3.79
N ALA A 51 -33.22 -8.85 4.76
CA ALA A 51 -34.43 -8.17 5.24
C ALA A 51 -34.18 -6.72 5.70
N ALA A 52 -33.02 -6.46 6.31
CA ALA A 52 -32.48 -5.12 6.51
C ALA A 52 -30.98 -5.21 6.80
N CYS A 53 -30.19 -4.31 6.21
CA CYS A 53 -28.78 -4.17 6.56
C CYS A 53 -28.52 -2.78 7.10
N SER A 54 -27.87 -2.71 8.26
CA SER A 54 -27.43 -1.44 8.83
C SER A 54 -26.12 -1.57 9.57
N TYR A 55 -25.33 -0.50 9.55
CA TYR A 55 -24.12 -0.40 10.35
C TYR A 55 -23.89 1.05 10.79
N VAL A 56 -23.10 1.21 11.85
CA VAL A 56 -22.65 2.53 12.31
C VAL A 56 -21.29 2.82 11.71
N ALA A 57 -21.12 3.99 11.10
CA ALA A 57 -19.83 4.52 10.71
C ALA A 57 -19.39 5.61 11.70
N TYR A 58 -18.19 5.46 12.25
CA TYR A 58 -17.51 6.44 13.10
C TYR A 58 -16.32 7.04 12.35
N SER A 59 -16.16 8.36 12.38
CA SER A 59 -15.11 9.08 11.65
C SER A 59 -13.68 8.73 12.11
N GLY A 60 -13.56 8.13 13.31
CA GLY A 60 -12.30 7.98 14.02
C GLY A 60 -11.92 9.22 14.85
N ASP A 61 -12.65 10.33 14.70
CA ASP A 61 -12.30 11.64 15.22
C ASP A 61 -13.58 12.46 15.54
N ASP A 62 -13.77 12.77 16.81
CA ASP A 62 -14.97 13.49 17.30
C ASP A 62 -15.12 14.92 16.74
N THR A 63 -14.08 15.48 16.12
CA THR A 63 -14.12 16.81 15.48
C THR A 63 -14.59 16.76 14.02
N LYS A 64 -14.81 15.57 13.47
CA LYS A 64 -15.19 15.37 12.06
C LYS A 64 -16.65 14.93 11.91
N GLY A 65 -17.40 15.67 11.10
CA GLY A 65 -18.75 15.32 10.67
C GLY A 65 -18.76 14.73 9.27
N TRP A 66 -19.83 14.03 8.91
CA TRP A 66 -19.98 13.32 7.64
C TRP A 66 -20.69 14.18 6.59
N THR A 67 -20.15 14.23 5.38
CA THR A 67 -20.71 14.94 4.23
C THR A 67 -20.20 14.36 2.91
N GLY A 68 -20.48 15.01 1.77
CA GLY A 68 -20.01 14.58 0.46
C GLY A 68 -20.60 13.24 0.04
N PHE A 69 -21.84 12.96 0.45
CA PHE A 69 -22.52 11.70 0.15
C PHE A 69 -22.69 11.53 -1.36
N THR A 70 -22.27 10.38 -1.87
CA THR A 70 -22.42 9.98 -3.27
C THR A 70 -23.04 8.61 -3.32
N PHE A 71 -23.94 8.39 -4.28
CA PHE A 71 -24.67 7.13 -4.40
C PHE A 71 -25.14 6.91 -5.83
N ASN A 72 -25.01 5.70 -6.35
CA ASN A 72 -25.50 5.35 -7.66
C ASN A 72 -26.11 3.95 -7.66
N TRP A 73 -27.22 3.81 -8.39
CA TRP A 73 -27.74 2.51 -8.78
C TRP A 73 -27.06 2.04 -10.07
N VAL A 74 -26.74 0.75 -10.13
CA VAL A 74 -26.29 0.11 -11.37
C VAL A 74 -27.51 -0.22 -12.21
N GLN A 75 -27.46 0.17 -13.48
CA GLN A 75 -28.51 -0.13 -14.45
C GLN A 75 -28.17 -1.41 -15.24
N PRO A 76 -29.17 -2.25 -15.60
CA PRO A 76 -30.60 -2.07 -15.30
C PRO A 76 -30.97 -2.42 -13.84
N LEU A 77 -31.96 -1.72 -13.28
CA LEU A 77 -32.51 -2.00 -11.95
C LEU A 77 -33.30 -3.32 -11.92
N ALA A 78 -33.33 -3.95 -10.73
CA ALA A 78 -34.09 -5.18 -10.50
C ALA A 78 -35.57 -4.92 -10.14
N ASN A 79 -35.99 -3.66 -10.01
CA ASN A 79 -37.31 -3.25 -9.49
C ASN A 79 -37.58 -3.85 -8.10
N ALA A 80 -36.58 -3.82 -7.23
CA ALA A 80 -36.61 -4.47 -5.93
C ALA A 80 -37.25 -3.60 -4.81
N GLY A 81 -37.66 -2.36 -5.09
CA GLY A 81 -38.23 -1.42 -4.13
C GLY A 81 -37.21 -0.95 -3.08
N GLY A 82 -35.96 -0.74 -3.49
CA GLY A 82 -34.85 -0.41 -2.60
C GLY A 82 -34.90 1.01 -2.03
N VAL A 83 -34.57 1.17 -0.75
CA VAL A 83 -34.44 2.46 -0.05
C VAL A 83 -33.19 2.45 0.82
N LEU A 84 -32.31 3.44 0.59
CA LEU A 84 -31.18 3.73 1.48
C LEU A 84 -31.52 4.90 2.40
N ARG A 85 -31.19 4.78 3.68
CA ARG A 85 -31.30 5.84 4.68
C ARG A 85 -29.98 6.04 5.41
N VAL A 86 -29.58 7.29 5.58
CA VAL A 86 -28.50 7.71 6.47
C VAL A 86 -29.11 8.49 7.60
N PHE A 87 -28.76 8.15 8.83
CA PHE A 87 -29.22 8.82 10.04
C PHE A 87 -28.07 9.49 10.75
N ASP A 88 -28.35 10.61 11.40
CA ASP A 88 -27.38 11.31 12.25
C ASP A 88 -27.21 10.58 13.59
N GLY A 89 -25.97 10.32 14.01
CA GLY A 89 -25.66 9.56 15.22
C GLY A 89 -26.04 8.07 15.13
N THR A 90 -26.43 7.49 16.27
CA THR A 90 -26.83 6.07 16.41
C THR A 90 -28.26 5.95 16.96
N PRO A 91 -29.29 6.38 16.20
CA PRO A 91 -30.65 6.39 16.71
C PRO A 91 -31.25 4.97 16.81
N ASN A 92 -32.27 4.82 17.65
CA ASN A 92 -33.05 3.58 17.69
C ASN A 92 -33.92 3.47 16.42
N LEU A 93 -33.52 2.61 15.47
CA LEU A 93 -34.19 2.44 14.19
C LEU A 93 -35.63 1.90 14.30
N THR A 94 -35.99 1.25 15.41
CA THR A 94 -37.37 0.76 15.64
C THR A 94 -38.35 1.88 15.98
N ALA A 95 -37.86 3.06 16.37
CA ALA A 95 -38.67 4.24 16.66
C ALA A 95 -38.96 5.10 15.41
N SER A 96 -38.67 4.59 14.21
CA SER A 96 -38.83 5.31 12.94
C SER A 96 -38.24 6.74 12.94
N PRO A 97 -36.95 6.90 13.28
CA PRO A 97 -36.31 8.21 13.31
C PRO A 97 -36.32 8.86 11.91
N VAL A 98 -36.29 10.19 11.86
CA VAL A 98 -36.20 10.92 10.58
C VAL A 98 -34.79 10.72 10.01
N PRO A 99 -34.64 10.23 8.76
CA PRO A 99 -33.34 10.09 8.13
C PRO A 99 -32.75 11.46 7.79
N LEU A 100 -31.44 11.61 8.01
CA LEU A 100 -30.65 12.75 7.54
C LEU A 100 -30.61 12.76 6.00
N ILE A 101 -30.47 11.59 5.38
CA ILE A 101 -30.52 11.39 3.92
C ILE A 101 -31.39 10.17 3.62
N GLN A 102 -32.30 10.27 2.65
CA GLN A 102 -33.01 9.13 2.10
C GLN A 102 -32.83 9.10 0.58
N VAL A 103 -32.51 7.94 0.02
CA VAL A 103 -32.40 7.71 -1.43
C VAL A 103 -33.35 6.58 -1.82
N ASN A 104 -34.22 6.85 -2.78
CA ASN A 104 -35.16 5.84 -3.30
C ASN A 104 -34.55 5.12 -4.52
N GLU A 105 -35.12 3.97 -4.87
CA GLU A 105 -34.74 3.22 -6.06
C GLU A 105 -34.69 4.08 -7.33
N GLY A 106 -33.60 3.95 -8.09
CA GLY A 106 -33.33 4.71 -9.31
C GLY A 106 -32.81 6.13 -9.11
N GLU A 107 -32.81 6.65 -7.88
CA GLU A 107 -32.24 7.96 -7.57
C GLU A 107 -30.73 7.89 -7.35
N ASN A 108 -29.96 8.63 -8.16
CA ASN A 108 -28.52 8.80 -7.97
C ASN A 108 -28.21 10.12 -7.24
N VAL A 109 -27.17 10.11 -6.40
CA VAL A 109 -26.61 11.27 -5.71
C VAL A 109 -25.20 11.52 -6.23
N ILE A 110 -25.03 12.61 -6.96
CA ILE A 110 -23.76 13.05 -7.54
C ILE A 110 -23.15 14.21 -6.74
N ALA A 111 -21.87 14.49 -6.98
CA ALA A 111 -21.18 15.63 -6.39
C ALA A 111 -21.96 16.95 -6.60
N ASN A 112 -21.98 17.80 -5.57
CA ASN A 112 -22.67 19.09 -5.54
C ASN A 112 -24.21 19.05 -5.59
N SER A 113 -24.84 17.87 -5.59
CA SER A 113 -26.30 17.77 -5.40
C SER A 113 -26.71 18.15 -3.98
N ALA A 114 -27.98 18.50 -3.76
CA ALA A 114 -28.47 18.88 -2.43
C ALA A 114 -28.18 17.79 -1.37
N LYS A 115 -28.40 16.50 -1.72
CA LYS A 115 -28.12 15.36 -0.83
C LYS A 115 -26.63 15.13 -0.59
N ASN A 116 -25.77 15.51 -1.53
CA ASN A 116 -24.32 15.42 -1.38
C ASN A 116 -23.77 16.42 -0.34
N LEU A 117 -24.41 17.59 -0.22
CA LEU A 117 -23.96 18.68 0.64
C LEU A 117 -24.48 18.60 2.09
N ILE A 118 -25.37 17.64 2.40
CA ILE A 118 -25.88 17.44 3.75
C ILE A 118 -24.72 17.05 4.68
N LYS A 119 -24.72 17.62 5.89
CA LYS A 119 -23.70 17.41 6.91
C LYS A 119 -24.34 16.78 8.15
N SER A 120 -23.68 15.76 8.71
CA SER A 120 -24.05 15.23 10.02
C SER A 120 -23.65 16.20 11.13
N THR A 121 -24.35 16.14 12.26
CA THR A 121 -23.97 16.87 13.48
C THR A 121 -23.21 15.98 14.47
N SER A 122 -23.16 14.67 14.21
CA SER A 122 -22.41 13.69 14.98
C SER A 122 -21.19 13.15 14.21
N PRO A 123 -20.10 12.77 14.90
CA PRO A 123 -19.00 12.00 14.29
C PRO A 123 -19.41 10.56 13.94
N LYS A 124 -20.63 10.15 14.31
CA LYS A 124 -21.22 8.86 13.96
C LYS A 124 -22.43 9.07 13.05
N ILE A 125 -22.60 8.16 12.10
CA ILE A 125 -23.83 8.03 11.32
C ILE A 125 -24.25 6.57 11.29
N THR A 126 -25.56 6.32 11.21
CA THR A 126 -26.10 4.99 10.93
C THR A 126 -26.54 4.92 9.48
N ILE A 127 -26.03 3.95 8.74
CA ILE A 127 -26.42 3.70 7.35
C ILE A 127 -27.30 2.47 7.34
N GLN A 128 -28.46 2.55 6.70
CA GLN A 128 -29.43 1.46 6.57
C GLN A 128 -29.88 1.31 5.12
N TYR A 129 -29.95 0.07 4.65
CA TYR A 129 -30.60 -0.30 3.39
C TYR A 129 -31.72 -1.31 3.64
N THR A 130 -32.85 -1.10 2.96
CA THR A 130 -34.01 -2.00 2.93
C THR A 130 -34.50 -2.14 1.50
N GLN A 131 -35.11 -3.28 1.16
CA GLN A 131 -35.79 -3.49 -0.11
C GLN A 131 -37.03 -4.35 0.07
N THR A 132 -37.98 -4.27 -0.87
CA THR A 132 -39.25 -5.01 -0.79
C THR A 132 -39.18 -6.38 -1.44
N SER A 133 -38.35 -6.56 -2.48
CA SER A 133 -38.18 -7.85 -3.14
C SER A 133 -37.37 -8.82 -2.27
N THR A 134 -37.87 -10.04 -2.12
CA THR A 134 -37.21 -11.14 -1.40
C THR A 134 -36.44 -12.09 -2.32
N THR A 135 -36.54 -11.90 -3.63
CA THR A 135 -35.98 -12.80 -4.66
C THR A 135 -35.05 -12.10 -5.65
N SER A 136 -34.98 -10.77 -5.63
CA SER A 136 -34.09 -9.99 -6.49
C SER A 136 -33.47 -8.86 -5.70
N ALA A 137 -32.18 -8.61 -5.89
CA ALA A 137 -31.47 -7.50 -5.28
C ALA A 137 -31.17 -6.44 -6.32
N ASN A 138 -31.41 -5.18 -5.98
CA ASN A 138 -30.81 -4.08 -6.73
C ASN A 138 -29.30 -4.13 -6.57
N ILE A 139 -28.56 -3.60 -7.54
CA ILE A 139 -27.12 -3.39 -7.40
C ILE A 139 -26.88 -1.90 -7.24
N TYR A 140 -26.18 -1.50 -6.19
CA TYR A 140 -25.95 -0.10 -5.87
C TYR A 140 -24.66 0.10 -5.12
N TYR A 141 -24.23 1.35 -5.07
CA TYR A 141 -23.04 1.73 -4.36
C TYR A 141 -23.02 3.19 -3.96
N GLY A 142 -22.21 3.49 -2.96
CA GLY A 142 -22.00 4.86 -2.54
C GLY A 142 -20.85 5.02 -1.56
N SER A 143 -20.60 6.27 -1.21
CA SER A 143 -19.68 6.62 -0.13
C SER A 143 -20.12 7.91 0.53
N ILE A 144 -19.71 8.08 1.79
CA ILE A 144 -19.82 9.33 2.53
C ILE A 144 -18.51 9.61 3.25
N LYS A 145 -18.08 10.87 3.32
CA LYS A 145 -16.75 11.27 3.77
C LYS A 145 -16.82 12.06 5.07
N ALA A 146 -15.90 11.81 5.98
CA ALA A 146 -15.76 12.60 7.19
C ALA A 146 -14.85 13.81 6.92
N THR A 147 -15.30 15.00 7.32
CA THR A 147 -14.59 16.27 7.16
C THR A 147 -14.57 17.05 8.48
N PRO A 148 -13.50 17.81 8.77
CA PRO A 148 -13.48 18.69 9.95
C PRO A 148 -14.67 19.65 9.98
N GLY A 149 -15.22 19.90 11.15
CA GLY A 149 -16.30 20.89 11.31
C GLY A 149 -17.20 20.72 12.53
N LEU A 150 -16.97 19.73 13.39
CA LEU A 150 -17.68 19.56 14.66
C LEU A 150 -16.88 20.18 15.81
N GLN A 151 -17.58 20.58 16.87
CA GLN A 151 -16.94 21.03 18.10
C GLN A 151 -16.25 19.85 18.78
N PRO A 152 -15.03 20.02 19.31
CA PRO A 152 -14.35 18.95 20.03
C PRO A 152 -15.15 18.57 21.26
N THR A 153 -15.54 17.30 21.34
CA THR A 153 -15.97 16.72 22.62
C THR A 153 -14.71 16.55 23.49
N ALA A 154 -14.77 16.92 24.78
CA ALA A 154 -13.64 16.73 25.68
C ALA A 154 -13.26 15.24 25.73
N GLY A 155 -12.17 14.88 25.04
CA GLY A 155 -11.70 13.50 24.94
C GLY A 155 -10.93 13.08 26.20
N PRO A 156 -10.98 11.80 26.58
CA PRO A 156 -10.12 11.28 27.63
C PRO A 156 -8.66 11.36 27.19
N THR A 157 -7.78 11.78 28.10
CA THR A 157 -6.32 11.70 27.95
C THR A 157 -5.89 10.25 27.75
N SER A 158 -5.29 9.92 26.60
CA SER A 158 -4.66 8.63 26.38
C SER A 158 -3.37 8.53 27.19
N THR A 159 -3.21 7.47 27.97
CA THR A 159 -1.96 7.13 28.64
C THR A 159 -1.03 6.43 27.66
N THR A 160 0.19 6.92 27.51
CA THR A 160 1.26 6.28 26.74
C THR A 160 1.52 4.89 27.30
N ALA A 161 1.24 3.84 26.52
CA ALA A 161 1.53 2.48 26.92
C ALA A 161 3.06 2.30 27.06
N MET A 162 3.46 1.53 28.07
CA MET A 162 4.87 1.22 28.32
C MET A 162 5.46 0.44 27.13
N PRO A 163 6.72 0.68 26.73
CA PRO A 163 7.34 -0.07 25.63
C PRO A 163 7.36 -1.56 25.95
N THR A 164 6.84 -2.39 25.06
CA THR A 164 6.98 -3.85 25.14
C THR A 164 7.98 -4.30 24.08
N THR A 165 8.93 -5.14 24.48
CA THR A 165 9.88 -5.76 23.55
C THR A 165 9.15 -6.79 22.71
N LYS A 166 8.95 -6.50 21.42
CA LYS A 166 8.35 -7.47 20.48
C LYS A 166 9.33 -8.60 20.19
N THR A 167 8.91 -9.84 20.42
CA THR A 167 9.62 -11.03 19.96
C THR A 167 9.26 -11.29 18.49
N TYR A 168 10.21 -11.84 17.72
CA TYR A 168 9.99 -12.17 16.31
C TYR A 168 10.51 -13.57 15.99
N ASP A 169 9.97 -14.16 14.92
CA ASP A 169 10.34 -15.48 14.45
C ASP A 169 11.65 -15.44 13.64
N LYS A 170 12.75 -15.78 14.32
CA LYS A 170 14.09 -15.85 13.73
C LYS A 170 14.27 -16.99 12.72
N GLN A 171 13.36 -17.96 12.68
CA GLN A 171 13.42 -19.04 11.69
C GLN A 171 13.02 -18.54 10.30
N ASN A 172 12.04 -17.62 10.24
CA ASN A 172 11.45 -17.17 8.99
C ASN A 172 11.97 -15.79 8.56
N PHE A 173 12.21 -14.87 9.49
CA PHE A 173 12.69 -13.52 9.17
C PHE A 173 14.20 -13.38 9.33
N LYS A 174 14.89 -12.89 8.30
CA LYS A 174 16.36 -12.67 8.33
C LYS A 174 16.77 -11.65 9.39
N TYR A 175 16.01 -10.57 9.52
CA TYR A 175 16.18 -9.55 10.54
C TYR A 175 14.88 -9.35 11.31
N ASN A 176 14.93 -8.57 12.39
CA ASN A 176 13.73 -8.25 13.16
C ASN A 176 12.79 -7.34 12.35
N PRO A 177 11.52 -7.71 12.08
CA PRO A 177 10.56 -6.86 11.36
C PRO A 177 10.29 -5.51 12.02
N CYS A 178 10.58 -5.34 13.31
CA CYS A 178 10.56 -4.03 13.95
C CYS A 178 11.55 -3.01 13.36
N LEU A 179 12.58 -3.47 12.65
CA LEU A 179 13.56 -2.61 11.99
C LEU A 179 13.08 -2.14 10.60
N ILE A 180 11.87 -2.51 10.18
CA ILE A 180 11.28 -1.93 8.96
C ILE A 180 10.84 -0.51 9.28
N THR A 181 11.41 0.47 8.58
CA THR A 181 11.19 1.91 8.79
C THR A 181 10.54 2.54 7.55
N HIS A 182 9.27 2.17 7.31
CA HIS A 182 8.54 2.60 6.13
C HIS A 182 7.29 3.42 6.51
N ASP A 183 6.86 4.30 5.62
CA ASP A 183 5.46 4.72 5.56
C ASP A 183 4.72 3.73 4.65
N ILE A 184 3.93 2.84 5.26
CA ILE A 184 3.28 1.72 4.56
C ILE A 184 1.77 1.96 4.48
N LEU A 185 1.26 2.10 3.27
CA LEU A 185 -0.17 2.04 2.99
C LEU A 185 -0.55 0.61 2.61
N ILE A 186 -1.32 -0.05 3.47
CA ILE A 186 -1.92 -1.35 3.17
C ILE A 186 -3.18 -1.12 2.34
N VAL A 187 -3.30 -1.81 1.22
CA VAL A 187 -4.46 -1.75 0.33
C VAL A 187 -5.00 -3.16 0.13
N VAL A 188 -6.24 -3.42 0.52
CA VAL A 188 -6.87 -4.74 0.34
C VAL A 188 -7.90 -4.70 -0.77
N ASN A 189 -7.72 -5.52 -1.80
CA ASN A 189 -8.76 -5.75 -2.81
C ASN A 189 -9.90 -6.57 -2.21
N GLN A 190 -11.08 -5.96 -2.10
CA GLN A 190 -12.27 -6.61 -1.56
C GLN A 190 -12.93 -7.56 -2.56
N ARG A 191 -12.67 -7.38 -3.86
CA ARG A 191 -13.10 -8.32 -4.89
C ARG A 191 -12.12 -9.50 -4.91
N THR A 192 -12.66 -10.71 -4.75
CA THR A 192 -11.86 -11.96 -4.75
C THR A 192 -12.58 -13.05 -5.52
N ASN A 193 -11.83 -13.92 -6.22
CA ASN A 193 -12.40 -15.08 -6.93
C ASN A 193 -12.70 -16.29 -6.00
N GLY A 194 -12.45 -16.16 -4.70
CA GLY A 194 -12.73 -17.19 -3.68
C GLY A 194 -13.61 -16.70 -2.53
N GLY A 195 -14.39 -15.64 -2.77
CA GLY A 195 -15.33 -15.06 -1.82
C GLY A 195 -14.69 -14.67 -0.48
N ILE A 196 -15.47 -14.84 0.58
CA ILE A 196 -15.07 -14.45 1.94
C ILE A 196 -13.85 -15.24 2.43
N PHE A 197 -13.68 -16.49 1.99
CA PHE A 197 -12.53 -17.31 2.36
C PHE A 197 -11.23 -16.67 1.85
N ALA A 198 -11.17 -16.34 0.57
CA ALA A 198 -10.00 -15.68 -0.01
C ALA A 198 -9.74 -14.31 0.64
N LEU A 199 -10.79 -13.53 0.94
CA LEU A 199 -10.65 -12.26 1.66
C LEU A 199 -10.06 -12.45 3.06
N ASN A 200 -10.51 -13.47 3.80
CA ASN A 200 -9.95 -13.81 5.10
C ASN A 200 -8.47 -14.21 5.02
N MET A 201 -8.06 -14.85 3.92
CA MET A 201 -6.65 -15.17 3.68
C MET A 201 -5.82 -13.91 3.43
N LEU A 202 -6.30 -12.95 2.63
CA LEU A 202 -5.66 -11.65 2.46
C LEU A 202 -5.54 -10.90 3.80
N ASN A 203 -6.62 -10.86 4.58
CA ASN A 203 -6.63 -10.24 5.91
C ASN A 203 -5.65 -10.92 6.88
N GLY A 204 -5.49 -12.25 6.77
CA GLY A 204 -4.48 -13.01 7.51
C GLY A 204 -3.05 -12.63 7.12
N ILE A 205 -2.78 -12.43 5.82
CA ILE A 205 -1.47 -11.94 5.33
C ILE A 205 -1.19 -10.55 5.93
N VAL A 206 -2.15 -9.61 5.86
CA VAL A 206 -1.97 -8.28 6.48
C VAL A 206 -1.65 -8.42 7.96
N THR A 207 -2.47 -9.20 8.69
CA THR A 207 -2.32 -9.36 10.14
C THR A 207 -0.93 -9.89 10.50
N ASN A 208 -0.47 -10.94 9.83
CA ASN A 208 0.85 -11.52 10.08
C ASN A 208 2.01 -10.66 9.58
N PHE A 209 1.76 -9.73 8.65
CA PHE A 209 2.74 -8.73 8.23
C PHE A 209 2.86 -7.55 9.20
N VAL A 210 1.75 -6.96 9.64
CA VAL A 210 1.78 -5.73 10.45
C VAL A 210 2.05 -5.98 11.93
N ASN A 211 1.61 -7.12 12.49
CA ASN A 211 1.78 -7.44 13.90
C ASN A 211 3.24 -7.38 14.40
N PRO A 212 4.24 -7.92 13.69
CA PRO A 212 5.63 -7.87 14.14
C PRO A 212 6.32 -6.50 13.93
N LEU A 213 5.68 -5.53 13.24
CA LEU A 213 6.27 -4.21 12.99
C LEU A 213 6.27 -3.35 14.26
N CYS A 214 7.28 -2.50 14.40
CA CYS A 214 7.28 -1.42 15.38
C CYS A 214 6.64 -0.19 14.74
N VAL A 215 5.48 0.22 15.26
CA VAL A 215 4.62 1.25 14.65
C VAL A 215 4.56 2.49 15.53
N THR A 216 4.62 3.65 14.90
CA THR A 216 4.51 4.97 15.52
C THR A 216 3.50 5.82 14.77
N THR A 217 2.93 6.81 15.47
CA THR A 217 2.09 7.87 14.88
C THR A 217 2.82 9.21 14.84
N VAL A 218 4.07 9.25 15.32
CA VAL A 218 4.87 10.46 15.43
C VAL A 218 5.54 10.77 14.09
N ASN A 219 5.30 11.98 13.56
CA ASN A 219 5.68 12.40 12.21
C ASN A 219 7.19 12.62 11.97
N ASN A 220 8.03 12.65 13.00
CA ASN A 220 9.48 12.96 12.88
C ASN A 220 10.40 11.78 13.25
N THR A 221 9.84 10.60 13.50
CA THR A 221 10.61 9.38 13.80
C THR A 221 11.24 8.79 12.54
N ILE A 222 12.45 8.23 12.65
CA ILE A 222 13.20 7.65 11.52
C ILE A 222 13.43 6.13 11.66
N ASP A 223 13.07 5.58 12.81
CA ASP A 223 13.44 4.24 13.30
C ASP A 223 12.21 3.33 13.49
N SER A 224 11.06 3.71 12.91
CA SER A 224 9.80 2.97 13.06
C SER A 224 8.90 3.10 11.82
N THR A 225 7.92 2.20 11.70
CA THR A 225 6.91 2.22 10.64
C THR A 225 5.73 3.12 10.99
N ARG A 226 5.13 3.80 10.00
CA ARG A 226 3.77 4.35 10.12
C ARG A 226 2.83 3.61 9.19
N LEU A 227 1.60 3.38 9.65
CA LEU A 227 0.61 2.62 8.89
C LEU A 227 -0.58 3.48 8.46
N ALA A 228 -1.09 3.16 7.29
CA ALA A 228 -2.41 3.55 6.81
C ALA A 228 -3.09 2.34 6.17
N LEU A 229 -4.42 2.34 6.12
CA LEU A 229 -5.20 1.27 5.52
C LEU A 229 -6.22 1.83 4.53
N ALA A 230 -6.32 1.19 3.38
CA ALA A 230 -7.38 1.40 2.41
C ALA A 230 -7.92 0.05 1.90
N SER A 231 -9.12 0.09 1.36
CA SER A 231 -9.71 -1.03 0.61
C SER A 231 -10.03 -0.58 -0.81
N LEU A 232 -9.76 -1.41 -1.81
CA LEU A 232 -10.24 -1.15 -3.16
C LEU A 232 -11.75 -1.32 -3.21
N THR A 233 -12.39 -0.43 -3.95
CA THR A 233 -13.83 -0.46 -4.19
C THR A 233 -14.08 -0.39 -5.70
N PRO A 234 -15.23 -0.88 -6.18
CA PRO A 234 -15.61 -0.74 -7.58
C PRO A 234 -16.01 0.70 -7.96
N TYR A 235 -15.92 1.64 -7.02
CA TYR A 235 -16.68 2.89 -7.06
C TYR A 235 -15.74 4.07 -6.95
N GLN A 236 -15.80 5.03 -7.87
CA GLN A 236 -14.96 6.22 -7.87
C GLN A 236 -14.88 6.86 -6.46
N PRO A 237 -13.67 7.09 -5.90
CA PRO A 237 -12.35 7.07 -6.54
C PRO A 237 -11.66 5.68 -6.62
N PHE A 238 -12.43 4.59 -6.52
CA PHE A 238 -12.03 3.18 -6.55
C PHE A 238 -11.29 2.68 -5.30
N PHE A 239 -11.36 3.47 -4.22
CA PHE A 239 -10.85 3.09 -2.91
C PHE A 239 -11.66 3.74 -1.78
N ALA A 240 -11.52 3.20 -0.57
CA ALA A 240 -11.99 3.78 0.67
C ALA A 240 -10.89 3.72 1.73
N ILE A 241 -10.59 4.85 2.38
CA ILE A 241 -9.63 4.92 3.49
C ILE A 241 -10.28 4.36 4.76
N ARG A 242 -9.61 3.45 5.46
CA ARG A 242 -10.11 2.66 6.60
C ARG A 242 -9.47 3.08 7.93
N GLY A 243 -9.38 4.39 8.18
CA GLY A 243 -8.76 4.95 9.38
C GLY A 243 -8.14 6.32 9.14
N GLU A 244 -7.27 6.74 10.06
CA GLU A 244 -6.44 7.92 9.90
C GLU A 244 -5.20 7.60 9.07
N ILE A 245 -4.83 8.47 8.14
CA ILE A 245 -3.61 8.31 7.34
C ILE A 245 -2.41 8.58 8.26
N TRP A 246 -1.49 7.61 8.37
CA TRP A 246 -0.30 7.65 9.25
C TRP A 246 -0.57 7.70 10.76
N GLY A 247 -1.83 7.62 11.18
CA GLY A 247 -2.25 7.60 12.58
C GLY A 247 -2.60 6.21 13.12
N MET A 248 -2.48 5.15 12.31
CA MET A 248 -2.90 3.80 12.71
C MET A 248 -1.76 3.02 13.37
N ASN A 249 -2.07 2.35 14.49
CA ASN A 249 -1.24 1.28 15.02
C ASN A 249 -1.66 -0.09 14.44
N THR A 250 -0.95 -1.17 14.81
CA THR A 250 -1.24 -2.54 14.32
C THR A 250 -2.64 -3.03 14.68
N THR A 251 -3.14 -2.67 15.86
CA THR A 251 -4.49 -3.00 16.32
C THR A 251 -5.54 -2.27 15.49
N ASP A 252 -5.29 -1.00 15.17
CA ASP A 252 -6.21 -0.22 14.34
C ASP A 252 -6.30 -0.81 12.93
N VAL A 253 -5.17 -1.17 12.32
CA VAL A 253 -5.16 -1.80 10.99
C VAL A 253 -5.94 -3.11 11.02
N THR A 254 -5.62 -4.02 11.94
CA THR A 254 -6.24 -5.35 12.00
C THR A 254 -7.74 -5.30 12.30
N LYS A 255 -8.20 -4.36 13.14
CA LYS A 255 -9.63 -4.18 13.42
C LYS A 255 -10.42 -3.55 12.27
N ASN A 256 -9.77 -2.76 11.41
CA ASN A 256 -10.43 -2.05 10.30
C ASN A 256 -10.27 -2.74 8.94
N LEU A 257 -9.69 -3.94 8.90
CA LEU A 257 -9.64 -4.77 7.70
C LEU A 257 -11.04 -5.02 7.14
N PRO A 258 -11.21 -5.05 5.80
CA PRO A 258 -12.51 -5.29 5.20
C PRO A 258 -13.04 -6.68 5.58
N GLN A 259 -14.23 -6.71 6.16
CA GLN A 259 -14.94 -7.94 6.55
C GLN A 259 -15.91 -8.44 5.48
N SER A 260 -15.92 -7.80 4.32
CA SER A 260 -16.85 -8.05 3.22
C SER A 260 -16.18 -7.78 1.89
N GLY A 261 -16.69 -8.45 0.87
CA GLY A 261 -16.24 -8.24 -0.50
C GLY A 261 -17.23 -7.44 -1.34
N VAL A 262 -16.86 -7.29 -2.60
CA VAL A 262 -17.67 -6.67 -3.65
C VAL A 262 -17.66 -7.60 -4.87
N SER A 263 -18.74 -7.66 -5.64
CA SER A 263 -18.87 -8.52 -6.83
C SER A 263 -18.46 -7.84 -8.13
N ILE A 264 -18.15 -6.55 -8.08
CA ILE A 264 -17.78 -5.75 -9.25
C ILE A 264 -16.29 -5.43 -9.14
N ASP A 265 -15.58 -5.54 -10.25
CA ASP A 265 -14.17 -5.20 -10.28
C ASP A 265 -14.00 -3.67 -10.19
N GLY A 266 -13.08 -3.23 -9.33
CA GLY A 266 -12.63 -1.84 -9.30
C GLY A 266 -11.51 -1.58 -10.29
N ASN A 267 -11.34 -0.30 -10.64
CA ASN A 267 -10.19 0.11 -11.44
C ASN A 267 -8.95 0.25 -10.53
N ILE A 268 -8.15 -0.82 -10.44
CA ILE A 268 -6.95 -0.88 -9.61
C ILE A 268 -5.97 0.23 -9.97
N ASP A 269 -5.73 0.46 -11.27
CA ASP A 269 -4.76 1.45 -11.75
C ASP A 269 -5.16 2.89 -11.33
N GLU A 270 -6.43 3.26 -11.47
CA GLU A 270 -6.95 4.56 -10.99
C GLU A 270 -6.96 4.65 -9.46
N ALA A 271 -7.33 3.56 -8.76
CA ALA A 271 -7.33 3.54 -7.31
C ALA A 271 -5.93 3.81 -6.74
N LEU A 272 -4.91 3.14 -7.27
CA LEU A 272 -3.53 3.30 -6.84
C LEU A 272 -3.02 4.73 -7.12
N LYS A 273 -3.30 5.30 -8.29
CA LYS A 273 -2.94 6.70 -8.59
C LYS A 273 -3.61 7.68 -7.61
N GLY A 274 -4.89 7.47 -7.33
CA GLY A 274 -5.64 8.31 -6.39
C GLY A 274 -5.13 8.20 -4.96
N LEU A 275 -4.80 6.98 -4.51
CA LEU A 275 -4.20 6.73 -3.19
C LEU A 275 -2.83 7.40 -3.07
N VAL A 276 -1.95 7.24 -4.06
CA VAL A 276 -0.61 7.86 -4.05
C VAL A 276 -0.70 9.37 -3.90
N ASN A 277 -1.55 10.02 -4.70
CA ASN A 277 -1.73 11.47 -4.66
C ASN A 277 -2.38 11.95 -3.36
N LEU A 278 -3.20 11.11 -2.71
CA LEU A 278 -3.85 11.45 -1.45
C LEU A 278 -2.92 11.29 -0.24
N THR A 279 -2.17 10.19 -0.16
CA THR A 279 -1.49 9.77 1.09
C THR A 279 -0.01 10.15 1.14
N PHE A 280 0.66 10.20 -0.01
CA PHE A 280 2.10 10.44 -0.10
C PHE A 280 2.40 11.86 -0.58
N ILE A 281 1.74 12.83 0.02
CA ILE A 281 2.20 14.22 -0.04
C ILE A 281 3.47 14.29 0.79
N VAL A 282 4.52 14.87 0.21
CA VAL A 282 5.86 14.84 0.76
C VAL A 282 6.12 16.19 1.45
N ASN A 283 6.19 16.09 2.78
CA ASN A 283 6.27 17.09 3.84
C ASN A 283 6.23 18.60 3.50
N THR A 284 5.15 19.23 3.97
CA THR A 284 4.92 20.68 4.14
C THR A 284 4.70 21.07 5.62
N ASP A 285 5.27 20.31 6.56
CA ASP A 285 5.14 20.45 8.03
C ASP A 285 3.75 20.10 8.61
N THR A 286 3.03 19.15 8.00
CA THR A 286 1.73 18.67 8.53
C THR A 286 1.79 17.21 9.00
N SER A 287 0.98 16.83 9.99
CA SER A 287 0.95 15.47 10.55
C SER A 287 0.45 14.40 9.56
N THR A 288 -0.27 14.81 8.52
CA THR A 288 -0.81 13.94 7.46
C THR A 288 0.18 13.65 6.33
N ASP A 289 1.31 14.33 6.27
CA ASP A 289 2.29 14.15 5.21
C ASP A 289 3.17 12.92 5.45
N SER A 290 3.68 12.35 4.35
CA SER A 290 4.68 11.29 4.38
C SER A 290 6.07 11.81 4.80
N ARG A 291 6.83 10.98 5.52
CA ARG A 291 8.13 11.34 6.13
C ARG A 291 9.22 11.50 5.08
N LYS A 292 10.18 12.38 5.38
CA LYS A 292 11.20 12.82 4.41
C LYS A 292 12.22 11.73 4.05
N ASN A 293 12.99 11.25 5.02
CA ASN A 293 14.07 10.32 4.77
C ASN A 293 13.67 8.87 5.05
N VAL A 294 12.44 8.45 4.79
CA VAL A 294 12.03 7.04 4.98
C VAL A 294 11.58 6.43 3.67
N GLN A 295 11.70 5.11 3.56
CA GLN A 295 11.14 4.39 2.44
C GLN A 295 9.61 4.40 2.51
N ARG A 296 8.96 4.34 1.35
CA ARG A 296 7.50 4.46 1.25
C ARG A 296 6.98 3.39 0.34
N SER A 297 5.92 2.72 0.77
CA SER A 297 5.38 1.61 0.01
C SER A 297 3.87 1.52 0.10
N ILE A 298 3.29 1.08 -1.02
CA ILE A 298 1.95 0.51 -1.05
C ILE A 298 2.10 -1.00 -1.10
N VAL A 299 1.41 -1.70 -0.21
CA VAL A 299 1.22 -3.15 -0.28
C VAL A 299 -0.21 -3.41 -0.72
N LEU A 300 -0.39 -3.77 -1.99
CA LEU A 300 -1.67 -4.18 -2.55
C LEU A 300 -1.85 -5.69 -2.35
N LEU A 301 -2.85 -6.09 -1.59
CA LEU A 301 -3.24 -7.47 -1.38
C LEU A 301 -4.44 -7.81 -2.25
N THR A 302 -4.36 -8.90 -3.02
CA THR A 302 -5.44 -9.28 -3.93
C THR A 302 -5.52 -10.80 -4.12
N ALA A 303 -6.73 -11.32 -4.27
CA ALA A 303 -6.98 -12.76 -4.53
C ALA A 303 -7.61 -12.97 -5.92
N GLU A 304 -7.34 -12.02 -6.80
CA GLU A 304 -7.63 -12.04 -8.23
C GLU A 304 -6.78 -10.97 -8.91
N TRP A 305 -6.61 -11.06 -10.22
CA TRP A 305 -5.97 -10.00 -10.99
C TRP A 305 -6.79 -9.71 -12.26
N PRO A 306 -7.59 -8.62 -12.28
CA PRO A 306 -8.46 -8.34 -13.41
C PRO A 306 -7.65 -8.02 -14.68
N SER A 307 -8.18 -8.40 -15.85
CA SER A 307 -7.51 -8.17 -17.14
C SER A 307 -7.28 -6.70 -17.47
N ALA A 308 -8.10 -5.81 -16.90
CA ALA A 308 -7.99 -4.37 -17.09
C ALA A 308 -6.90 -3.71 -16.22
N ALA A 309 -6.39 -4.39 -15.18
CA ALA A 309 -5.30 -3.86 -14.37
C ALA A 309 -3.95 -4.15 -15.03
N THR A 310 -3.26 -3.08 -15.42
CA THR A 310 -2.04 -3.17 -16.24
C THR A 310 -0.80 -2.68 -15.53
N LEU A 311 -0.94 -1.80 -14.53
CA LEU A 311 0.19 -1.12 -13.86
C LEU A 311 1.15 -0.51 -14.89
N ASN A 312 0.60 0.15 -15.91
CA ASN A 312 1.34 0.71 -17.03
C ASN A 312 2.26 1.89 -16.61
N ASN A 313 2.92 2.50 -17.61
CA ASN A 313 3.82 3.64 -17.38
C ASN A 313 3.11 4.87 -16.79
N ASP A 314 1.81 5.04 -17.01
CA ASP A 314 1.06 6.16 -16.42
C ASP A 314 0.94 5.96 -14.91
N VAL A 315 0.64 4.74 -14.46
CA VAL A 315 0.64 4.41 -13.02
C VAL A 315 2.04 4.58 -12.44
N LYS A 316 3.07 4.03 -13.11
CA LYS A 316 4.47 4.17 -12.71
C LYS A 316 4.86 5.63 -12.50
N SER A 317 4.50 6.51 -13.44
CA SER A 317 4.87 7.92 -13.38
C SER A 317 4.34 8.63 -12.12
N VAL A 318 3.16 8.25 -11.63
CA VAL A 318 2.57 8.80 -10.39
C VAL A 318 3.33 8.30 -9.16
N PHE A 319 3.74 7.03 -9.14
CA PHE A 319 4.55 6.46 -8.07
C PHE A 319 5.95 7.07 -8.04
N ASP A 320 6.62 7.16 -9.19
CA ASP A 320 7.93 7.80 -9.34
C ASP A 320 7.89 9.26 -8.90
N ALA A 321 6.85 10.02 -9.25
CA ALA A 321 6.72 11.43 -8.89
C ALA A 321 6.57 11.67 -7.38
N LYS A 322 6.21 10.64 -6.60
CA LYS A 322 6.09 10.70 -5.13
C LYS A 322 7.14 9.85 -4.41
N GLY A 323 8.04 9.20 -5.16
CA GLY A 323 9.00 8.24 -4.63
C GLY A 323 8.33 7.18 -3.75
N VAL A 324 7.33 6.49 -4.31
CA VAL A 324 6.59 5.42 -3.64
C VAL A 324 6.85 4.10 -4.35
N ASN A 325 7.09 3.06 -3.59
CA ASN A 325 7.24 1.71 -4.10
C ASN A 325 5.94 0.92 -4.08
N LEU A 326 5.75 0.01 -5.04
CA LEU A 326 4.60 -0.90 -5.08
C LEU A 326 5.04 -2.34 -4.85
N LEU A 327 4.36 -3.01 -3.92
CA LEU A 327 4.35 -4.46 -3.77
C LEU A 327 2.93 -4.96 -4.00
N VAL A 328 2.75 -5.91 -4.93
CA VAL A 328 1.50 -6.64 -5.09
C VAL A 328 1.64 -8.04 -4.52
N VAL A 329 0.87 -8.35 -3.48
CA VAL A 329 0.77 -9.68 -2.88
C VAL A 329 -0.52 -10.33 -3.34
N GLY A 330 -0.39 -11.23 -4.32
CA GLY A 330 -1.44 -12.14 -4.74
C GLY A 330 -1.68 -13.24 -3.70
N TYR A 331 -2.91 -13.72 -3.56
CA TYR A 331 -3.22 -14.97 -2.88
C TYR A 331 -3.88 -15.93 -3.87
N ASN A 332 -3.25 -17.09 -4.07
CA ASN A 332 -3.77 -18.17 -4.90
C ASN A 332 -4.27 -17.71 -6.28
N LEU A 333 -3.53 -16.80 -6.92
CA LEU A 333 -3.86 -16.32 -8.28
C LEU A 333 -3.77 -17.48 -9.28
N THR A 334 -4.69 -17.49 -10.24
CA THR A 334 -4.65 -18.44 -11.36
C THR A 334 -3.38 -18.25 -12.21
N ILE A 335 -3.04 -19.25 -13.02
CA ILE A 335 -1.88 -19.20 -13.92
C ILE A 335 -1.96 -17.98 -14.85
N ASP A 336 -3.14 -17.69 -15.39
CA ASP A 336 -3.35 -16.56 -16.32
C ASP A 336 -3.23 -15.21 -15.60
N GLU A 337 -3.82 -15.08 -14.40
CA GLU A 337 -3.71 -13.88 -13.57
C GLU A 337 -2.25 -13.62 -13.17
N TRP A 338 -1.56 -14.64 -12.69
CA TRP A 338 -0.15 -14.56 -12.34
C TRP A 338 0.71 -14.22 -13.56
N GLY A 339 0.47 -14.85 -14.71
CA GLY A 339 1.20 -14.59 -15.94
C GLY A 339 1.08 -13.15 -16.43
N ARG A 340 -0.06 -12.49 -16.16
CA ARG A 340 -0.23 -11.04 -16.43
C ARG A 340 0.53 -10.16 -15.43
N LEU A 341 0.49 -10.51 -14.14
CA LEU A 341 1.07 -9.71 -13.07
C LEU A 341 2.59 -9.89 -12.92
N SER A 342 3.14 -11.06 -13.25
CA SER A 342 4.54 -11.41 -13.00
C SER A 342 5.44 -11.30 -14.24
N GLN A 343 5.07 -10.45 -15.21
CA GLN A 343 5.83 -10.25 -16.44
C GLN A 343 7.26 -9.74 -16.16
N THR A 344 8.16 -10.00 -17.10
CA THR A 344 9.54 -9.48 -17.06
C THR A 344 9.55 -7.97 -17.32
N GLY A 345 10.51 -7.24 -16.72
CA GLY A 345 10.64 -5.79 -16.91
C GLY A 345 9.62 -4.93 -16.11
N ARG A 346 8.87 -5.53 -15.18
CA ARG A 346 7.99 -4.81 -14.26
C ARG A 346 8.76 -3.84 -13.35
N TRP A 347 8.12 -2.75 -12.98
CA TRP A 347 8.66 -1.72 -12.08
C TRP A 347 8.27 -1.90 -10.60
N TYR A 348 7.49 -2.95 -10.30
CA TYR A 348 6.98 -3.25 -8.97
C TYR A 348 7.39 -4.66 -8.52
N ASN A 349 7.38 -4.88 -7.22
CA ASN A 349 7.59 -6.21 -6.63
C ASN A 349 6.28 -6.98 -6.58
N VAL A 350 6.36 -8.30 -6.71
CA VAL A 350 5.19 -9.17 -6.72
C VAL A 350 5.49 -10.50 -6.05
N LEU A 351 4.52 -11.04 -5.32
CA LEU A 351 4.51 -12.39 -4.76
C LEU A 351 3.11 -13.01 -4.95
N ASN A 352 3.03 -14.30 -5.29
CA ASN A 352 1.79 -15.07 -5.15
C ASN A 352 1.90 -15.99 -3.92
N ALA A 353 1.23 -15.61 -2.84
CA ALA A 353 1.18 -16.37 -1.61
C ALA A 353 0.23 -17.57 -1.74
N LEU A 354 0.60 -18.70 -1.14
CA LEU A 354 -0.23 -19.91 -1.07
C LEU A 354 -1.01 -20.02 0.25
N GLY A 355 -0.61 -19.23 1.24
CA GLY A 355 -1.22 -19.17 2.56
C GLY A 355 -1.08 -17.79 3.17
N SER A 356 -1.53 -17.65 4.42
CA SER A 356 -1.53 -16.39 5.16
C SER A 356 -0.62 -16.39 6.39
N ASN A 357 0.17 -17.46 6.58
CA ASN A 357 1.01 -17.67 7.74
C ASN A 357 2.33 -16.87 7.69
N VAL A 358 3.10 -16.91 8.78
CA VAL A 358 4.40 -16.21 8.91
C VAL A 358 5.41 -16.61 7.81
N PRO A 359 5.63 -17.90 7.50
CA PRO A 359 6.48 -18.28 6.37
C PRO A 359 6.08 -17.66 5.03
N ASP A 360 4.78 -17.56 4.73
CA ASP A 360 4.30 -16.93 3.50
C ASP A 360 4.55 -15.41 3.48
N VAL A 361 4.41 -14.74 4.63
CA VAL A 361 4.75 -13.32 4.79
C VAL A 361 6.25 -13.08 4.61
N ALA A 362 7.10 -13.95 5.19
CA ALA A 362 8.55 -13.82 5.10
C ALA A 362 9.07 -13.84 3.64
N LYS A 363 8.38 -14.51 2.72
CA LYS A 363 8.74 -14.57 1.29
C LYS A 363 8.71 -13.22 0.57
N PHE A 364 7.98 -12.23 1.08
CA PHE A 364 8.05 -10.86 0.54
C PHE A 364 8.77 -9.89 1.48
N VAL A 365 8.74 -10.14 2.79
CA VAL A 365 9.45 -9.28 3.76
C VAL A 365 10.96 -9.36 3.56
N ASN A 366 11.52 -10.58 3.50
CA ASN A 366 12.97 -10.77 3.39
C ASN A 366 13.58 -10.15 2.11
N PRO A 367 13.07 -10.43 0.90
CA PRO A 367 13.66 -9.84 -0.29
C PRO A 367 13.33 -8.36 -0.48
N PHE A 368 12.13 -7.92 -0.14
CA PHE A 368 11.68 -6.57 -0.54
C PHE A 368 11.89 -5.50 0.53
N TYR A 369 11.85 -5.87 1.82
CA TYR A 369 12.08 -4.93 2.93
C TYR A 369 13.45 -5.08 3.57
N PHE A 370 14.00 -6.29 3.62
CA PHE A 370 15.35 -6.55 4.16
C PHE A 370 16.43 -6.70 3.09
N ASN A 371 16.06 -6.58 1.82
CA ASN A 371 16.96 -6.65 0.68
C ASN A 371 17.92 -7.84 0.75
N ASP A 372 17.42 -9.02 1.13
CA ASP A 372 18.26 -10.17 1.46
C ASP A 372 18.81 -10.93 0.26
N ASN A 373 18.48 -10.48 -0.96
CA ASN A 373 18.81 -11.09 -2.24
C ASN A 373 18.19 -12.48 -2.50
N SER A 374 17.19 -12.90 -1.71
CA SER A 374 16.45 -14.15 -1.96
C SER A 374 15.52 -14.11 -3.18
N SER A 375 15.17 -12.91 -3.65
CA SER A 375 14.35 -12.66 -4.84
C SER A 375 14.70 -11.30 -5.46
N PRO A 376 14.55 -11.10 -6.79
CA PRO A 376 14.78 -9.81 -7.42
C PRO A 376 13.94 -8.69 -6.81
N ASN A 377 14.60 -7.64 -6.32
CA ASN A 377 13.95 -6.47 -5.73
C ASN A 377 14.03 -5.27 -6.69
N THR A 378 12.89 -4.85 -7.22
CA THR A 378 12.76 -3.74 -8.17
C THR A 378 12.83 -2.36 -7.52
N TRP A 379 12.69 -2.26 -6.19
CA TRP A 379 12.72 -0.99 -5.46
C TRP A 379 14.13 -0.44 -5.30
N CYS A 380 15.13 -1.33 -5.33
CA CYS A 380 16.50 -1.07 -4.91
C CYS A 380 17.53 -1.61 -5.91
N PRO A 381 17.37 -1.46 -7.23
CA PRO A 381 18.28 -2.09 -8.18
C PRO A 381 19.66 -1.41 -8.10
N PRO A 382 20.74 -2.16 -7.82
CA PRO A 382 22.10 -1.63 -7.97
C PRO A 382 22.40 -1.40 -9.45
N GLN A 383 23.24 -0.42 -9.77
CA GLN A 383 23.76 -0.26 -11.13
C GLN A 383 25.10 -0.97 -11.26
N SER A 384 25.16 -1.98 -12.14
CA SER A 384 26.43 -2.64 -12.46
C SER A 384 27.48 -1.66 -12.97
N VAL A 385 28.76 -2.02 -12.84
CA VAL A 385 29.87 -1.24 -13.40
C VAL A 385 29.71 -1.14 -14.92
N GLN A 386 29.73 0.08 -15.45
CA GLN A 386 29.55 0.39 -16.87
C GLN A 386 30.69 1.23 -17.42
N ASN A 387 30.97 1.08 -18.71
CA ASN A 387 31.88 1.98 -19.43
C ASN A 387 31.22 3.35 -19.60
N ALA A 388 31.96 4.42 -19.32
CA ALA A 388 31.51 5.76 -19.66
C ALA A 388 31.53 5.97 -21.18
N THR A 389 30.66 6.83 -21.68
CA THR A 389 30.52 7.12 -23.12
C THR A 389 31.71 7.91 -23.69
N THR A 390 32.54 8.51 -22.83
CA THR A 390 33.69 9.34 -23.19
C THR A 390 34.95 8.89 -22.44
N GLY A 391 35.93 8.34 -23.17
CA GLY A 391 37.26 7.97 -22.65
C GLY A 391 37.36 6.55 -22.08
N ASN A 392 38.50 6.24 -21.43
CA ASN A 392 38.81 4.95 -20.79
C ASN A 392 38.24 4.83 -19.36
N THR A 393 37.17 5.54 -19.02
CA THR A 393 36.63 5.55 -17.65
C THR A 393 35.47 4.57 -17.51
N VAL A 394 35.33 4.02 -16.31
CA VAL A 394 34.14 3.25 -15.92
C VAL A 394 33.44 3.95 -14.76
N PHE A 395 32.14 3.70 -14.60
CA PHE A 395 31.36 4.27 -13.52
C PHE A 395 30.39 3.24 -12.95
N PHE A 396 29.97 3.48 -11.72
CA PHE A 396 28.83 2.82 -11.09
C PHE A 396 28.19 3.79 -10.10
N GLN A 397 26.93 3.53 -9.75
CA GLN A 397 26.15 4.40 -8.88
C GLN A 397 25.10 3.59 -8.14
N GLU A 398 24.65 4.14 -7.01
CA GLU A 398 23.50 3.62 -6.30
C GLU A 398 22.70 4.78 -5.74
N PRO A 399 21.39 4.85 -5.99
CA PRO A 399 20.58 3.90 -6.78
C PRO A 399 20.78 4.06 -8.31
N VAL A 400 20.20 3.16 -9.12
CA VAL A 400 20.25 3.24 -10.59
C VAL A 400 19.73 4.56 -11.16
N ASN A 401 18.80 5.22 -10.47
CA ASN A 401 18.23 6.51 -10.84
C ASN A 401 18.89 7.68 -10.10
N TYR A 402 20.15 7.53 -9.64
CA TYR A 402 20.91 8.58 -8.97
C TYR A 402 20.83 9.91 -9.74
N SER A 403 20.36 10.94 -9.03
CA SER A 403 20.05 12.27 -9.58
C SER A 403 20.96 13.37 -9.03
N GLY A 404 22.04 12.98 -8.33
CA GLY A 404 23.00 13.90 -7.72
C GLY A 404 24.17 14.33 -8.60
N PRO A 405 25.17 14.99 -7.99
CA PRO A 405 26.42 15.41 -8.63
C PRO A 405 27.19 14.27 -9.31
N LYS A 406 27.68 14.51 -10.53
CA LYS A 406 28.52 13.55 -11.28
C LYS A 406 29.87 14.14 -11.68
N SER A 407 30.05 15.43 -11.44
CA SER A 407 31.26 16.19 -11.75
C SER A 407 31.46 17.33 -10.75
N SER A 408 32.70 17.79 -10.62
CA SER A 408 33.03 18.91 -9.74
C SER A 408 32.32 20.18 -10.23
N GLY A 409 31.52 20.79 -9.36
CA GLY A 409 30.70 21.97 -9.67
C GLY A 409 29.22 21.67 -9.89
N ASP A 410 28.84 20.39 -10.00
CA ASP A 410 27.44 20.00 -9.92
C ASP A 410 26.87 20.27 -8.52
N ILE A 411 25.56 20.52 -8.46
CA ILE A 411 24.80 20.65 -7.22
C ILE A 411 23.74 19.57 -7.14
N TRP A 412 23.28 19.26 -5.94
CA TRP A 412 22.11 18.41 -5.77
C TRP A 412 20.88 19.06 -6.40
N LYS A 413 20.18 18.31 -7.25
CA LYS A 413 18.90 18.73 -7.79
C LYS A 413 17.83 18.58 -6.71
N ASP A 414 17.19 19.68 -6.36
CA ASP A 414 15.96 19.77 -5.56
C ASP A 414 14.81 20.13 -6.54
N PRO A 415 13.55 19.71 -6.35
CA PRO A 415 12.89 19.47 -5.07
C PRO A 415 12.89 18.02 -4.57
N PHE A 416 12.75 17.91 -3.27
CA PHE A 416 12.52 16.71 -2.47
C PHE A 416 11.18 16.02 -2.86
N ASP A 417 11.25 14.99 -3.70
CA ASP A 417 10.08 14.24 -4.21
C ASP A 417 9.79 12.95 -3.44
N GLY A 418 10.73 12.45 -2.65
CA GLY A 418 10.54 11.26 -1.83
C GLY A 418 11.68 10.27 -1.79
N GLN A 419 11.36 8.99 -2.01
CA GLN A 419 12.33 7.90 -2.19
C GLN A 419 12.95 7.86 -3.59
N SER A 420 12.44 8.64 -4.55
CA SER A 420 13.01 8.68 -5.89
C SER A 420 14.48 9.13 -5.81
N ALA A 421 15.34 8.42 -6.54
CA ALA A 421 16.79 8.57 -6.47
C ALA A 421 17.42 8.40 -5.07
N ARG A 422 16.82 7.58 -4.20
CA ARG A 422 17.43 7.18 -2.92
C ARG A 422 17.79 5.68 -2.88
N TYR A 423 18.84 5.35 -2.15
CA TYR A 423 19.14 3.94 -1.86
C TYR A 423 18.13 3.37 -0.86
N CYS A 424 18.18 2.06 -0.67
CA CYS A 424 17.31 1.35 0.26
C CYS A 424 18.03 0.99 1.54
N ASN A 425 17.24 0.83 2.61
CA ASN A 425 17.72 0.22 3.84
C ASN A 425 18.20 -1.21 3.59
N PHE A 426 19.07 -1.69 4.46
CA PHE A 426 19.72 -3.01 4.36
C PHE A 426 20.41 -3.26 3.01
N ALA A 427 20.87 -2.22 2.31
CA ALA A 427 21.71 -2.41 1.14
C ALA A 427 23.01 -3.13 1.54
N ASP A 428 23.42 -4.14 0.77
CA ASP A 428 24.72 -4.80 0.87
C ASP A 428 25.17 -5.20 -0.54
N ASN A 429 25.65 -4.20 -1.28
CA ASN A 429 25.97 -4.30 -2.69
C ASN A 429 27.49 -4.23 -2.92
N GLN A 430 27.97 -5.04 -3.87
CA GLN A 430 29.38 -5.12 -4.23
C GLN A 430 29.60 -4.79 -5.70
N TYR A 431 30.60 -3.96 -5.98
CA TYR A 431 30.99 -3.51 -7.31
C TYR A 431 32.47 -3.81 -7.53
N THR A 432 32.80 -4.59 -8.55
CA THR A 432 34.20 -4.97 -8.83
C THR A 432 34.60 -4.49 -10.21
N TYR A 433 35.76 -3.84 -10.30
CA TYR A 433 36.38 -3.46 -11.55
C TYR A 433 37.84 -3.92 -11.59
N THR A 434 38.27 -4.45 -12.74
CA THR A 434 39.66 -4.83 -13.01
C THR A 434 40.13 -4.13 -14.27
N ASN A 435 41.22 -3.36 -14.14
CA ASN A 435 41.91 -2.74 -15.26
C ASN A 435 42.56 -3.83 -16.13
N PRO A 436 42.13 -4.00 -17.40
CA PRO A 436 42.69 -5.02 -18.28
C PRO A 436 44.17 -4.78 -18.60
N ASN A 437 44.66 -3.55 -18.43
CA ASN A 437 46.07 -3.19 -18.68
C ASN A 437 46.98 -3.44 -17.48
N GLY A 438 46.45 -3.93 -16.35
CA GLY A 438 47.24 -4.26 -15.15
C GLY A 438 47.83 -3.07 -14.40
N LYS A 439 47.44 -1.84 -14.75
CA LYS A 439 47.90 -0.61 -14.11
C LYS A 439 46.98 -0.16 -12.97
N GLY A 440 47.48 0.79 -12.16
CA GLY A 440 46.72 1.40 -11.07
C GLY A 440 45.46 2.14 -11.50
N LEU A 441 44.69 2.58 -10.51
CA LEU A 441 43.38 3.20 -10.68
C LEU A 441 43.31 4.52 -9.91
N GLN A 442 42.66 5.52 -10.50
CA GLN A 442 42.20 6.71 -9.80
C GLN A 442 40.68 6.66 -9.67
N VAL A 443 40.16 6.94 -8.48
CA VAL A 443 38.73 6.88 -8.17
C VAL A 443 38.25 8.25 -7.72
N GLN A 444 37.10 8.68 -8.23
CA GLN A 444 36.38 9.87 -7.79
C GLN A 444 34.97 9.49 -7.32
N VAL A 445 34.53 10.05 -6.20
CA VAL A 445 33.26 9.71 -5.53
C VAL A 445 32.48 10.98 -5.16
N PHE A 446 31.20 11.02 -5.52
CA PHE A 446 30.19 11.99 -5.06
C PHE A 446 29.14 11.25 -4.25
N TYR A 447 28.71 11.76 -3.09
CA TYR A 447 27.82 10.99 -2.22
C TYR A 447 26.99 11.81 -1.21
N GLU A 448 25.82 11.29 -0.87
CA GLU A 448 24.99 11.66 0.28
C GLU A 448 24.46 10.36 0.92
N LEU A 449 25.07 10.00 2.05
CA LEU A 449 24.85 8.80 2.84
C LEU A 449 24.52 9.19 4.29
N GLU A 450 23.91 8.28 5.05
CA GLU A 450 23.74 8.51 6.48
C GLU A 450 25.09 8.55 7.21
N ALA A 451 25.38 9.69 7.85
CA ALA A 451 26.65 9.94 8.51
C ALA A 451 26.89 8.97 9.68
N GLY A 452 27.98 8.19 9.58
CA GLY A 452 28.41 7.27 10.63
C GLY A 452 27.63 5.96 10.69
N LYS A 453 26.67 5.73 9.79
CA LYS A 453 25.87 4.50 9.75
C LYS A 453 25.98 3.76 8.41
N ASP A 454 25.89 4.52 7.33
CA ASP A 454 25.98 3.98 5.98
C ASP A 454 27.36 4.23 5.39
N PHE A 455 27.90 3.21 4.71
CA PHE A 455 29.30 3.22 4.29
C PHE A 455 29.48 2.71 2.86
N LEU A 456 30.25 3.47 2.08
CA LEU A 456 30.85 3.01 0.84
C LEU A 456 32.35 2.76 1.08
N LYS A 457 32.76 1.50 1.07
CA LYS A 457 34.14 1.06 1.35
C LYS A 457 34.80 0.52 0.09
N PHE A 458 36.08 0.83 -0.09
CA PHE A 458 36.87 0.37 -1.23
C PHE A 458 38.02 -0.50 -0.76
N TYR A 459 38.23 -1.62 -1.46
CA TYR A 459 39.22 -2.64 -1.14
C TYR A 459 40.11 -2.95 -2.35
N ASP A 460 41.39 -3.29 -2.09
CA ASP A 460 42.30 -3.80 -3.11
C ASP A 460 42.03 -5.28 -3.43
N SER A 461 42.82 -5.86 -4.36
CA SER A 461 42.73 -7.28 -4.72
C SER A 461 43.00 -8.26 -3.57
N SER A 462 43.67 -7.79 -2.52
CA SER A 462 44.02 -8.56 -1.32
C SER A 462 43.02 -8.33 -0.18
N ASN A 463 41.90 -7.65 -0.45
CA ASN A 463 40.86 -7.29 0.51
C ASN A 463 41.33 -6.33 1.62
N ASN A 464 42.37 -5.54 1.39
CA ASN A 464 42.76 -4.45 2.29
C ASN A 464 41.91 -3.22 2.02
N LEU A 465 41.44 -2.56 3.08
CA LEU A 465 40.67 -1.32 2.98
C LEU A 465 41.57 -0.17 2.47
N ILE A 466 41.15 0.47 1.37
CA ILE A 466 41.81 1.63 0.76
C ILE A 466 41.16 2.94 1.22
N ALA A 467 39.83 3.00 1.17
CA ALA A 467 39.05 4.20 1.48
C ALA A 467 37.67 3.82 2.02
N SER A 468 37.08 4.70 2.84
CA SER A 468 35.74 4.55 3.41
C SER A 468 35.04 5.89 3.44
N PHE A 469 33.84 5.96 2.86
CA PHE A 469 33.03 7.17 2.77
C PHE A 469 31.71 7.01 3.52
N THR A 470 31.29 8.06 4.20
CA THR A 470 30.01 8.19 4.93
C THR A 470 29.68 9.68 5.07
N GLY A 471 28.41 10.05 5.24
CA GLY A 471 27.96 11.44 5.31
C GLY A 471 27.76 12.08 3.93
N PHE A 472 28.22 13.32 3.73
CA PHE A 472 27.87 14.12 2.56
C PHE A 472 29.09 14.78 1.91
N GLU A 473 29.24 14.64 0.58
CA GLU A 473 30.28 15.31 -0.21
C GLU A 473 29.81 15.60 -1.66
N VAL A 474 30.08 16.82 -2.13
CA VAL A 474 29.65 17.35 -3.45
C VAL A 474 30.80 17.81 -4.33
N SER A 475 31.98 18.05 -3.77
CA SER A 475 33.16 18.53 -4.50
C SER A 475 33.88 17.41 -5.25
N GLY A 476 33.56 16.15 -4.90
CA GLY A 476 34.16 14.94 -5.45
C GLY A 476 35.42 14.53 -4.69
N SER A 477 35.30 13.52 -3.83
CA SER A 477 36.45 12.94 -3.14
C SER A 477 37.26 12.05 -4.09
N THR A 478 38.60 12.18 -4.08
CA THR A 478 39.48 11.40 -4.96
C THR A 478 40.54 10.62 -4.20
N PHE A 479 40.84 9.40 -4.64
CA PHE A 479 41.99 8.63 -4.18
C PHE A 479 42.60 7.82 -5.34
N SER A 480 43.82 7.30 -5.15
CA SER A 480 44.52 6.47 -6.14
C SER A 480 45.06 5.21 -5.51
N THR A 481 45.14 4.13 -6.28
CA THR A 481 45.71 2.84 -5.88
C THR A 481 46.59 2.27 -6.97
N THR A 482 47.64 1.55 -6.57
CA THR A 482 48.50 0.79 -7.50
C THR A 482 47.89 -0.56 -7.89
N SER A 483 46.86 -1.01 -7.17
CA SER A 483 46.11 -2.23 -7.51
C SER A 483 45.38 -2.06 -8.84
N SER A 484 45.43 -3.10 -9.67
CA SER A 484 44.68 -3.15 -10.94
C SER A 484 43.22 -3.56 -10.74
N THR A 485 42.87 -4.15 -9.60
CA THR A 485 41.49 -4.48 -9.24
C THR A 485 41.06 -3.69 -8.02
N ILE A 486 39.81 -3.20 -8.04
CA ILE A 486 39.16 -2.59 -6.90
C ILE A 486 37.80 -3.21 -6.68
N THR A 487 37.46 -3.42 -5.42
CA THR A 487 36.13 -3.82 -4.98
C THR A 487 35.54 -2.71 -4.13
N ALA A 488 34.42 -2.14 -4.52
CA ALA A 488 33.62 -1.27 -3.68
C ALA A 488 32.48 -2.08 -3.03
N ARG A 489 32.22 -1.84 -1.75
CA ARG A 489 31.09 -2.42 -1.01
C ARG A 489 30.29 -1.29 -0.37
N PHE A 490 29.02 -1.20 -0.73
CA PHE A 490 28.06 -0.31 -0.09
C PHE A 490 27.23 -1.09 0.92
N THR A 491 27.17 -0.59 2.14
CA THR A 491 26.32 -1.14 3.20
C THR A 491 25.48 -0.03 3.83
N SER A 492 24.18 -0.27 4.00
CA SER A 492 23.30 0.62 4.76
C SER A 492 22.64 -0.08 5.94
N ASP A 493 22.21 0.69 6.92
CA ASP A 493 21.45 0.19 8.06
C ASP A 493 19.93 0.20 7.79
N TYR A 494 19.14 0.18 8.87
CA TYR A 494 17.68 0.11 8.82
C TYR A 494 16.99 1.45 8.96
N GLU A 495 17.72 2.54 9.23
CA GLU A 495 17.19 3.88 9.41
C GLU A 495 17.47 4.72 8.16
N SER A 496 16.77 5.84 8.05
CA SER A 496 16.99 6.92 7.08
C SER A 496 17.61 6.59 5.71
N VAL A 497 16.84 6.72 4.64
CA VAL A 497 17.38 6.63 3.27
C VAL A 497 17.83 7.99 2.72
N TYR A 498 18.95 8.01 1.99
CA TYR A 498 19.53 9.21 1.35
C TYR A 498 19.79 8.99 -0.14
N ARG A 499 20.31 10.01 -0.83
CA ARG A 499 20.41 10.05 -2.31
C ARG A 499 21.52 9.16 -2.89
N GLY A 500 22.40 8.59 -2.07
CA GLY A 500 23.37 7.60 -2.50
C GLY A 500 24.62 8.20 -3.12
N PHE A 501 25.21 7.52 -4.11
CA PHE A 501 26.54 7.88 -4.63
C PHE A 501 26.70 7.67 -6.14
N TYR A 502 27.70 8.37 -6.68
CA TYR A 502 28.22 8.19 -8.04
C TYR A 502 29.74 8.06 -7.99
N VAL A 503 30.27 7.00 -8.61
CA VAL A 503 31.70 6.69 -8.63
C VAL A 503 32.20 6.63 -10.06
N THR A 504 33.32 7.28 -10.33
CA THR A 504 34.08 7.14 -11.58
C THR A 504 35.45 6.56 -11.28
N ILE A 505 35.89 5.62 -12.12
CA ILE A 505 37.21 5.01 -12.06
C ILE A 505 37.94 5.30 -13.38
N THR A 506 39.13 5.86 -13.27
CA THR A 506 40.05 6.15 -14.38
C THR A 506 41.28 5.26 -14.28
N PRO A 507 41.47 4.29 -15.20
CA PRO A 507 42.70 3.53 -15.35
C PRO A 507 43.90 4.47 -15.56
N GLN A 508 44.96 4.29 -14.79
CA GLN A 508 46.21 5.03 -14.91
C GLN A 508 47.19 4.36 -15.89
#